data_AF-W5SPP2-F1
#
_entry.id   AF-W5SPP2-F1
#
_cell.length_a   1.000
_cell.length_b   1.000
_cell.length_c   1.000
_cell.angle_alpha   90.00
_cell.angle_beta   90.00
_cell.angle_gamma   90.00
#
_symmetry.space_group_name_H-M   'P 1'
#
loop_
_entity.id
_entity.type
_entity.pdbx_description
1 polymer ?
#
loop_
_entity_poly.entity_id
_entity_poly.type
_entity_poly.pdbx_seq_one_letter_code
_entity_poly.pdbx_strand_id
1 'polypeptide(L)'
;MKKGIKGEMINRVMIMMMFVVVMMVMGCNSGGVSEGKVDLARKNSFLESLVKIGEGFQEIFGVFGSAVGDALGFSVVKSGDSRSKVGEHFKKIGDGLTTTKNKLNELKVKISDAKSADGSTIKVVEDAIKGANDVFEQLIAALTNLSGVAGNTPVGDNVTDAAVPANAADVKIVIDNVKEIIAVAEKSDVKLAAGAPGQEVTAGAQTNAPAILGGTASDNAGPKFAEEVSKADPWAMIDKIKNSKTKSGVAAANNDSAGELATGNNNGNNGFNAATNADLVAAIALKAMTRDGKFSSANDDVGAVKAAATNAVNKVLGVINIIIRKTVSSNLDKVREAVKRIKYSDTSGSEASQSDTTQTIATK
;
A
#
# COMPACT_ATOMS: atom_id res chain seq x y z
N MET A 1 12.43 16.94 -19.50
CA MET A 1 12.01 18.10 -18.68
C MET A 1 11.49 17.61 -17.33
N LYS A 2 12.28 17.82 -16.26
CA LYS A 2 11.93 17.44 -14.88
C LYS A 2 11.03 18.52 -14.27
N LYS A 3 9.70 18.31 -14.28
CA LYS A 3 8.79 18.98 -13.33
C LYS A 3 8.61 18.04 -12.13
N GLY A 4 9.63 17.96 -11.28
CA GLY A 4 9.62 17.10 -10.10
C GLY A 4 8.91 17.76 -8.94
N ILE A 5 7.93 17.04 -8.36
CA ILE A 5 7.52 16.92 -6.93
C ILE A 5 7.34 18.22 -6.10
N LYS A 6 8.24 19.21 -6.20
CA LYS A 6 8.09 20.55 -5.62
C LYS A 6 6.87 21.31 -6.13
N GLY A 7 6.50 21.15 -7.41
CA GLY A 7 5.34 21.84 -7.99
C GLY A 7 3.99 21.39 -7.40
N GLU A 8 3.85 20.10 -7.05
CA GLU A 8 2.64 19.58 -6.42
C GLU A 8 2.49 20.03 -4.96
N MET A 9 3.60 20.06 -4.19
CA MET A 9 3.56 20.59 -2.82
C MET A 9 3.30 22.09 -2.78
N ILE A 10 3.89 22.88 -3.70
CA ILE A 10 3.64 24.32 -3.77
C ILE A 10 2.20 24.61 -4.16
N ASN A 11 1.61 23.87 -5.12
CA ASN A 11 0.18 24.00 -5.44
C ASN A 11 -0.73 23.57 -4.27
N ARG A 12 -0.36 22.54 -3.51
CA ARG A 12 -1.12 22.11 -2.31
C ARG A 12 -1.07 23.17 -1.19
N VAL A 13 0.06 23.86 -1.00
CA VAL A 13 0.22 24.94 -0.01
C VAL A 13 -0.44 26.25 -0.49
N MET A 14 -0.34 26.61 -1.77
CA MET A 14 -1.04 27.79 -2.32
C MET A 14 -2.57 27.65 -2.26
N ILE A 15 -3.10 26.44 -2.49
CA ILE A 15 -4.53 26.14 -2.30
C ILE A 15 -4.93 26.26 -0.82
N MET A 16 -4.03 25.93 0.10
CA MET A 16 -4.25 26.09 1.55
C MET A 16 -4.39 27.57 1.94
N MET A 17 -3.62 28.45 1.29
CA MET A 17 -3.70 29.90 1.50
C MET A 17 -4.93 30.52 0.82
N MET A 18 -5.36 29.98 -0.32
CA MET A 18 -6.61 30.39 -0.99
C MET A 18 -7.87 29.92 -0.23
N PHE A 19 -7.75 28.87 0.58
CA PHE A 19 -8.80 28.37 1.49
C PHE A 19 -9.20 29.39 2.57
N VAL A 20 -8.28 30.30 2.95
CA VAL A 20 -8.55 31.35 3.95
C VAL A 20 -9.33 32.52 3.35
N VAL A 21 -9.25 32.74 2.03
CA VAL A 21 -9.77 33.97 1.39
C VAL A 21 -11.18 33.80 0.83
N VAL A 22 -11.58 32.59 0.42
CA VAL A 22 -12.90 32.37 -0.22
C VAL A 22 -14.06 32.33 0.79
N MET A 23 -13.80 32.17 2.09
CA MET A 23 -14.84 32.24 3.13
C MET A 23 -15.15 33.66 3.66
N MET A 24 -14.45 34.71 3.17
CA MET A 24 -14.63 36.09 3.66
C MET A 24 -15.67 36.92 2.90
N VAL A 25 -16.39 36.35 1.93
CA VAL A 25 -17.26 37.14 1.04
C VAL A 25 -18.75 36.79 1.21
N MET A 26 -19.27 36.94 2.42
CA MET A 26 -20.72 37.12 2.62
C MET A 26 -21.01 38.18 3.68
N GLY A 27 -21.15 39.41 3.17
CA GLY A 27 -22.24 40.32 3.50
C GLY A 27 -22.38 40.79 4.94
N CYS A 28 -21.73 41.92 5.26
CA CYS A 28 -22.33 42.88 6.18
C CYS A 28 -23.58 43.49 5.51
N ASN A 29 -24.78 43.16 6.00
CA ASN A 29 -25.88 44.13 6.03
C ASN A 29 -26.72 43.93 7.30
N SER A 30 -27.13 45.06 7.84
CA SER A 30 -27.57 45.30 9.22
C SER A 30 -29.08 45.09 9.43
N GLY A 31 -29.48 44.51 10.58
CA GLY A 31 -30.82 44.68 11.15
C GLY A 31 -31.26 43.55 12.10
N GLY A 32 -31.35 43.82 13.42
CA GLY A 32 -32.01 42.96 14.42
C GLY A 32 -31.10 42.44 15.55
N VAL A 33 -31.10 43.12 16.70
CA VAL A 33 -30.03 43.04 17.73
C VAL A 33 -30.15 41.86 18.73
N SER A 34 -31.15 40.97 18.60
CA SER A 34 -31.25 39.75 19.43
C SER A 34 -31.03 38.46 18.64
N GLU A 35 -31.58 38.33 17.44
CA GLU A 35 -31.44 37.13 16.58
C GLU A 35 -30.10 37.09 15.84
N GLY A 36 -29.58 38.24 15.41
CA GLY A 36 -28.29 38.32 14.70
C GLY A 36 -27.07 37.92 15.55
N LYS A 37 -27.13 38.10 16.88
CA LYS A 37 -26.05 37.65 17.79
C LYS A 37 -26.02 36.14 17.98
N VAL A 38 -27.20 35.49 18.01
CA VAL A 38 -27.32 34.03 18.16
C VAL A 38 -26.86 33.33 16.89
N ASP A 39 -27.25 33.84 15.72
CA ASP A 39 -26.81 33.31 14.42
C ASP A 39 -25.30 33.49 14.21
N LEU A 40 -24.74 34.66 14.58
CA LEU A 40 -23.30 34.89 14.51
C LEU A 40 -22.51 33.96 15.46
N ALA A 41 -23.00 33.73 16.67
CA ALA A 41 -22.38 32.81 17.63
C ALA A 41 -22.40 31.35 17.13
N ARG A 42 -23.51 30.91 16.53
CA ARG A 42 -23.60 29.57 15.91
C ARG A 42 -22.66 29.43 14.71
N LYS A 43 -22.62 30.42 13.81
CA LYS A 43 -21.69 30.46 12.67
C LYS A 43 -20.22 30.42 13.13
N ASN A 44 -19.86 31.20 14.15
CA ASN A 44 -18.52 31.14 14.73
C ASN A 44 -18.19 29.77 15.31
N SER A 45 -19.12 29.15 16.05
CA SER A 45 -18.93 27.81 16.62
C SER A 45 -18.79 26.71 15.56
N PHE A 46 -19.44 26.88 14.42
CA PHE A 46 -19.30 26.01 13.26
C PHE A 46 -17.92 26.16 12.62
N LEU A 47 -17.46 27.40 12.39
CA LEU A 47 -16.11 27.66 11.87
C LEU A 47 -15.02 27.12 12.80
N GLU A 48 -15.16 27.28 14.12
CA GLU A 48 -14.26 26.68 15.10
C GLU A 48 -14.24 25.14 15.01
N SER A 49 -15.39 24.51 14.76
CA SER A 49 -15.47 23.07 14.55
C SER A 49 -14.73 22.64 13.29
N LEU A 50 -14.87 23.39 12.18
CA LEU A 50 -14.13 23.13 10.94
C LEU A 50 -12.61 23.30 11.13
N VAL A 51 -12.16 24.28 11.92
CA VAL A 51 -10.73 24.45 12.25
C VAL A 51 -10.19 23.21 12.98
N LYS A 52 -10.88 22.76 14.04
CA LYS A 52 -10.48 21.55 14.81
C LYS A 52 -10.46 20.28 13.96
N ILE A 53 -11.42 20.15 13.04
CA ILE A 53 -11.45 19.06 12.06
C ILE A 53 -10.24 19.16 11.12
N GLY A 54 -9.92 20.37 10.64
CA GLY A 54 -8.75 20.65 9.81
C GLY A 54 -7.44 20.27 10.50
N GLU A 55 -7.27 20.65 11.77
CA GLU A 55 -6.12 20.25 12.61
C GLU A 55 -6.03 18.73 12.74
N GLY A 56 -7.16 18.05 13.01
CA GLY A 56 -7.21 16.60 13.07
C GLY A 56 -6.77 15.91 11.77
N PHE A 57 -7.11 16.46 10.61
CA PHE A 57 -6.58 15.97 9.33
C PHE A 57 -5.08 16.16 9.19
N GLN A 58 -4.56 17.32 9.57
CA GLN A 58 -3.12 17.58 9.52
C GLN A 58 -2.36 16.60 10.40
N GLU A 59 -2.87 16.28 11.59
CA GLU A 59 -2.31 15.25 12.47
C GLU A 59 -2.28 13.88 11.77
N ILE A 60 -3.37 13.45 11.13
CA ILE A 60 -3.43 12.15 10.42
C ILE A 60 -2.36 12.07 9.33
N PHE A 61 -2.22 13.11 8.49
CA PHE A 61 -1.21 13.14 7.43
C PHE A 61 0.22 13.21 7.98
N GLY A 62 0.45 13.99 9.04
CA GLY A 62 1.74 14.07 9.71
C GLY A 62 2.16 12.75 10.34
N VAL A 63 1.23 12.05 10.99
CA VAL A 63 1.45 10.74 11.62
C VAL A 63 1.70 9.65 10.58
N PHE A 64 0.87 9.55 9.53
CA PHE A 64 1.11 8.56 8.47
C PHE A 64 2.44 8.82 7.77
N GLY A 65 2.74 10.09 7.46
CA GLY A 65 4.00 10.49 6.83
C GLY A 65 5.22 10.13 7.67
N SER A 66 5.19 10.34 8.99
CA SER A 66 6.32 10.04 9.88
C SER A 66 6.43 8.56 10.25
N ALA A 67 5.30 7.89 10.54
CA ALA A 67 5.29 6.48 10.95
C ALA A 67 5.69 5.54 9.80
N VAL A 68 5.27 5.87 8.58
CA VAL A 68 5.40 4.96 7.42
C VAL A 68 6.38 5.49 6.36
N GLY A 69 6.78 6.77 6.42
CA GLY A 69 7.64 7.41 5.43
C GLY A 69 8.97 6.70 5.20
N ASP A 70 9.62 6.27 6.28
CA ASP A 70 10.88 5.51 6.21
C ASP A 70 10.66 4.04 5.83
N ALA A 71 9.49 3.48 6.18
CA ALA A 71 9.19 2.08 5.89
C ALA A 71 8.97 1.88 4.39
N LEU A 72 8.20 2.74 3.73
CA LEU A 72 7.81 2.60 2.32
C LEU A 72 8.94 2.94 1.31
N GLY A 73 10.20 2.84 1.71
CA GLY A 73 11.37 3.03 0.86
C GLY A 73 11.59 1.88 -0.15
N PHE A 74 12.60 2.06 -1.01
CA PHE A 74 12.97 1.10 -2.06
C PHE A 74 14.16 0.19 -1.69
N SER A 75 14.73 0.35 -0.50
CA SER A 75 15.89 -0.40 -0.02
C SER A 75 15.65 -0.91 1.39
N VAL A 76 14.68 -1.82 1.50
CA VAL A 76 14.21 -2.38 2.77
C VAL A 76 15.28 -3.28 3.39
N VAL A 77 15.94 -4.10 2.57
CA VAL A 77 17.00 -5.03 3.00
C VAL A 77 18.31 -4.73 2.29
N LYS A 78 19.42 -5.02 2.96
CA LYS A 78 20.79 -4.94 2.45
C LYS A 78 21.40 -6.34 2.34
N SER A 79 22.49 -6.44 1.58
CA SER A 79 23.25 -7.70 1.53
C SER A 79 23.79 -8.04 2.93
N GLY A 80 23.54 -9.27 3.37
CA GLY A 80 23.91 -9.73 4.71
C GLY A 80 22.83 -9.51 5.78
N ASP A 81 21.76 -8.75 5.50
CA ASP A 81 20.64 -8.64 6.43
C ASP A 81 19.93 -9.99 6.59
N SER A 82 19.36 -10.20 7.78
CA SER A 82 18.46 -11.33 8.03
C SER A 82 17.10 -11.12 7.38
N ARG A 83 16.42 -12.21 7.00
CA ARG A 83 15.03 -12.19 6.52
C ARG A 83 14.08 -11.53 7.53
N SER A 84 14.43 -11.51 8.81
CA SER A 84 13.65 -10.84 9.86
C SER A 84 13.42 -9.35 9.54
N LYS A 85 14.33 -8.70 8.79
CA LYS A 85 14.15 -7.31 8.33
C LYS A 85 12.96 -7.14 7.39
N VAL A 86 12.63 -8.16 6.60
CA VAL A 86 11.41 -8.18 5.79
C VAL A 86 10.18 -8.22 6.70
N GLY A 87 10.22 -9.04 7.75
CA GLY A 87 9.15 -9.11 8.74
C GLY A 87 8.97 -7.81 9.53
N GLU A 88 10.07 -7.22 10.00
CA GLU A 88 10.11 -5.91 10.67
C GLU A 88 9.52 -4.80 9.79
N HIS A 89 9.83 -4.83 8.50
CA HIS A 89 9.29 -3.88 7.52
C HIS A 89 7.76 -3.94 7.43
N PHE A 90 7.19 -5.13 7.22
CA PHE A 90 5.74 -5.29 7.17
C PHE A 90 5.08 -4.90 8.50
N LYS A 91 5.68 -5.26 9.63
CA LYS A 91 5.20 -4.86 10.96
C LYS A 91 5.17 -3.34 11.11
N LYS A 92 6.24 -2.63 10.74
CA LYS A 92 6.32 -1.17 10.83
C LYS A 92 5.23 -0.49 10.00
N ILE A 93 4.93 -1.00 8.80
CA ILE A 93 3.80 -0.50 8.00
C ILE A 93 2.47 -0.75 8.72
N GLY A 94 2.24 -1.96 9.22
CA GLY A 94 1.01 -2.32 9.95
C GLY A 94 0.78 -1.45 11.19
N ASP A 95 1.83 -1.19 11.98
CA ASP A 95 1.76 -0.33 13.16
C ASP A 95 1.42 1.12 12.78
N GLY A 96 2.00 1.63 11.68
CA GLY A 96 1.68 2.95 11.17
C GLY A 96 0.24 3.07 10.66
N LEU A 97 -0.28 2.04 9.99
CA LEU A 97 -1.70 1.98 9.59
C LEU A 97 -2.62 1.93 10.81
N THR A 98 -2.26 1.16 11.84
CA THR A 98 -3.01 1.09 13.10
C THR A 98 -3.09 2.46 13.76
N THR A 99 -1.97 3.17 13.81
CA THR A 99 -1.93 4.54 14.37
C THR A 99 -2.80 5.50 13.55
N THR A 100 -2.73 5.42 12.22
CA THR A 100 -3.53 6.26 11.30
C THR A 100 -5.03 5.99 11.48
N LYS A 101 -5.43 4.72 11.58
CA LYS A 101 -6.80 4.29 11.84
C LYS A 101 -7.33 4.84 13.17
N ASN A 102 -6.52 4.80 14.24
CA ASN A 102 -6.90 5.35 15.53
C ASN A 102 -7.10 6.88 15.45
N LYS A 103 -6.23 7.59 14.73
CA LYS A 103 -6.39 9.03 14.48
C LYS A 103 -7.63 9.37 13.64
N LEU A 104 -8.01 8.52 12.69
CA LEU A 104 -9.29 8.65 11.98
C LEU A 104 -10.49 8.47 12.92
N ASN A 105 -10.42 7.57 13.91
CA ASN A 105 -11.46 7.43 14.92
C ASN A 105 -11.55 8.65 15.84
N GLU A 106 -10.42 9.24 16.25
CA GLU A 106 -10.41 10.52 16.99
C GLU A 106 -11.03 11.65 16.17
N LEU A 107 -10.68 11.73 14.87
CA LEU A 107 -11.27 12.70 13.95
C LEU A 107 -12.78 12.50 13.82
N LYS A 108 -13.24 11.25 13.75
CA LYS A 108 -14.67 10.92 13.71
C LYS A 108 -15.41 11.55 14.89
N VAL A 109 -14.89 11.41 16.11
CA VAL A 109 -15.47 12.03 17.31
C VAL A 109 -15.53 13.56 17.18
N LYS A 110 -14.43 14.19 16.74
CA LYS A 110 -14.41 15.65 16.49
C LYS A 110 -15.47 16.11 15.49
N ILE A 111 -15.79 15.29 14.49
CA ILE A 111 -16.82 15.57 13.48
C ILE A 111 -18.22 15.39 14.05
N SER A 112 -18.46 14.34 14.84
CA SER A 112 -19.75 14.12 15.51
C SER A 112 -20.08 15.25 16.50
N ASP A 113 -19.05 15.82 17.14
CA ASP A 113 -19.16 16.95 18.08
C ASP A 113 -19.24 18.32 17.39
N ALA A 114 -19.24 18.38 16.05
CA ALA A 114 -19.23 19.63 15.30
C ALA A 114 -20.51 20.44 15.56
N LYS A 115 -20.35 21.66 16.07
CA LYS A 115 -21.47 22.52 16.44
C LYS A 115 -22.12 23.13 15.21
N SER A 116 -23.44 23.17 15.21
CA SER A 116 -24.26 23.77 14.14
C SER A 116 -23.93 23.20 12.74
N ALA A 117 -23.50 21.94 12.68
CA ALA A 117 -23.28 21.22 11.44
C ALA A 117 -24.51 20.36 11.09
N ASP A 118 -24.82 20.24 9.80
CA ASP A 118 -25.90 19.41 9.30
C ASP A 118 -25.56 17.93 9.55
N GLY A 119 -26.37 17.27 10.39
CA GLY A 119 -26.21 15.87 10.77
C GLY A 119 -26.20 14.91 9.58
N SER A 120 -26.86 15.23 8.47
CA SER A 120 -26.80 14.41 7.25
C SER A 120 -25.40 14.44 6.63
N THR A 121 -24.72 15.59 6.65
CA THR A 121 -23.36 15.75 6.15
C THR A 121 -22.31 15.17 7.09
N ILE A 122 -22.54 15.23 8.41
CA ILE A 122 -21.72 14.53 9.42
C ILE A 122 -21.71 13.02 9.13
N LYS A 123 -22.89 12.43 8.94
CA LYS A 123 -23.02 10.99 8.68
C LYS A 123 -22.26 10.53 7.44
N VAL A 124 -22.30 11.31 6.36
CA VAL A 124 -21.51 11.03 5.13
C VAL A 124 -20.01 10.96 5.44
N VAL A 125 -19.51 11.83 6.31
CA VAL A 125 -18.10 11.78 6.73
C VAL A 125 -17.82 10.57 7.61
N GLU A 126 -18.68 10.28 8.58
CA GLU A 126 -18.53 9.11 9.44
C GLU A 126 -18.48 7.80 8.64
N ASP A 127 -19.32 7.69 7.61
CA ASP A 127 -19.35 6.55 6.69
C ASP A 127 -18.06 6.47 5.85
N ALA A 128 -17.54 7.62 5.38
CA ALA A 128 -16.26 7.68 4.67
C ALA A 128 -15.08 7.25 5.57
N ILE A 129 -15.07 7.70 6.83
CA ILE A 129 -14.06 7.28 7.82
C ILE A 129 -14.15 5.78 8.07
N LYS A 130 -15.37 5.25 8.25
CA LYS A 130 -15.59 3.81 8.44
C LYS A 130 -15.04 3.01 7.25
N GLY A 131 -15.39 3.41 6.03
CA GLY A 131 -14.88 2.76 4.82
C GLY A 131 -13.34 2.77 4.73
N ALA A 132 -12.69 3.88 5.07
CA ALA A 132 -11.23 3.95 5.11
C ALA A 132 -10.63 3.02 6.18
N ASN A 133 -11.25 2.96 7.37
CA ASN A 133 -10.79 2.08 8.45
C ASN A 133 -10.97 0.60 8.12
N ASP A 134 -12.06 0.21 7.45
CA ASP A 134 -12.30 -1.17 7.01
C ASP A 134 -11.22 -1.63 6.00
N VAL A 135 -10.78 -0.70 5.12
CA VAL A 135 -9.64 -0.94 4.21
C VAL A 135 -8.33 -1.10 5.00
N PHE A 136 -8.08 -0.23 5.97
CA PHE A 136 -6.85 -0.29 6.77
C PHE A 136 -6.78 -1.56 7.60
N GLU A 137 -7.90 -2.05 8.14
CA GLU A 137 -7.97 -3.33 8.85
C GLU A 137 -7.54 -4.51 7.96
N GLN A 138 -8.03 -4.56 6.72
CA GLN A 138 -7.65 -5.60 5.75
C GLN A 138 -6.15 -5.55 5.43
N LEU A 139 -5.60 -4.35 5.21
CA LEU A 139 -4.16 -4.17 4.98
C LEU A 139 -3.33 -4.56 6.21
N ILE A 140 -3.74 -4.17 7.41
CA ILE A 140 -3.06 -4.52 8.66
C ILE A 140 -3.02 -6.04 8.83
N ALA A 141 -4.16 -6.73 8.64
CA ALA A 141 -4.22 -8.19 8.75
C ALA A 141 -3.26 -8.87 7.75
N ALA A 142 -3.25 -8.40 6.49
CA ALA A 142 -2.34 -8.93 5.48
C ALA A 142 -0.86 -8.73 5.86
N LEU A 143 -0.51 -7.55 6.36
CA LEU A 143 0.85 -7.21 6.79
C LEU A 143 1.28 -8.00 8.02
N THR A 144 0.38 -8.26 8.98
CA THR A 144 0.65 -9.11 10.13
C THR A 144 1.01 -10.53 9.69
N ASN A 145 0.24 -11.11 8.76
CA ASN A 145 0.54 -12.43 8.22
C ASN A 145 1.90 -12.47 7.49
N LEU A 146 2.18 -11.46 6.66
CA LEU A 146 3.45 -11.33 5.96
C LEU A 146 4.64 -11.14 6.91
N SER A 147 4.45 -10.45 8.03
CA SER A 147 5.51 -10.31 9.04
C SER A 147 5.87 -11.65 9.69
N GLY A 148 4.90 -12.55 9.80
CA GLY A 148 5.02 -13.83 10.49
C GLY A 148 5.68 -14.95 9.69
N VAL A 149 5.97 -14.75 8.40
CA VAL A 149 6.61 -15.78 7.54
C VAL A 149 8.12 -15.60 7.37
N ALA A 150 8.67 -14.48 7.85
CA ALA A 150 10.09 -14.20 7.77
C ALA A 150 10.90 -15.12 8.69
N GLY A 151 12.01 -15.65 8.18
CA GLY A 151 12.99 -16.42 8.96
C GLY A 151 14.07 -15.53 9.60
N ASN A 152 15.00 -16.15 10.32
CA ASN A 152 16.15 -15.45 10.93
C ASN A 152 17.47 -15.66 10.16
N THR A 153 17.47 -16.44 9.08
CA THR A 153 18.65 -16.63 8.21
C THR A 153 18.89 -15.41 7.31
N PRO A 154 20.07 -15.28 6.71
CA PRO A 154 20.35 -14.20 5.77
C PRO A 154 19.40 -14.17 4.57
N VAL A 155 19.12 -12.97 4.07
CA VAL A 155 18.61 -12.74 2.72
C VAL A 155 19.69 -13.23 1.75
N GLY A 156 19.34 -14.22 0.92
CA GLY A 156 20.32 -14.89 0.06
C GLY A 156 21.17 -15.96 0.75
N ASP A 157 20.70 -16.53 1.87
CA ASP A 157 21.32 -17.71 2.49
C ASP A 157 21.62 -18.78 1.44
N ASN A 158 22.84 -19.31 1.48
CA ASN A 158 23.35 -20.17 0.42
C ASN A 158 24.24 -21.29 0.93
N VAL A 159 24.41 -22.30 0.08
CA VAL A 159 25.17 -23.53 0.31
C VAL A 159 25.95 -23.88 -0.94
N THR A 160 27.06 -24.59 -0.77
CA THR A 160 27.86 -25.15 -1.89
C THR A 160 27.20 -26.37 -2.54
N ASP A 161 26.22 -26.95 -1.86
CA ASP A 161 25.43 -28.08 -2.34
C ASP A 161 24.25 -27.61 -3.18
N ALA A 162 23.39 -28.57 -3.53
CA ALA A 162 22.15 -28.29 -4.22
C ALA A 162 21.25 -27.36 -3.40
N ALA A 163 20.49 -26.49 -4.08
CA ALA A 163 19.62 -25.51 -3.46
C ALA A 163 18.60 -26.17 -2.51
N VAL A 164 18.11 -25.44 -1.52
CA VAL A 164 17.07 -25.92 -0.61
C VAL A 164 15.76 -25.21 -0.93
N PRO A 165 14.63 -25.93 -1.08
CA PRO A 165 13.33 -25.32 -1.30
C PRO A 165 12.92 -24.43 -0.12
N ALA A 166 12.16 -23.38 -0.42
CA ALA A 166 11.52 -22.58 0.61
C ALA A 166 10.37 -23.34 1.28
N ASN A 167 10.02 -22.92 2.49
CA ASN A 167 8.85 -23.46 3.19
C ASN A 167 7.56 -23.19 2.39
N ALA A 168 6.89 -24.26 1.95
CA ALA A 168 5.73 -24.14 1.06
C ALA A 168 4.52 -23.45 1.70
N ALA A 169 4.33 -23.60 3.02
CA ALA A 169 3.24 -22.96 3.74
C ALA A 169 3.48 -21.45 3.86
N ASP A 170 4.71 -21.05 4.23
CA ASP A 170 5.10 -19.64 4.32
C ASP A 170 5.01 -18.93 2.96
N VAL A 171 5.48 -19.57 1.88
CA VAL A 171 5.34 -19.01 0.52
C VAL A 171 3.87 -18.87 0.12
N LYS A 172 3.01 -19.84 0.48
CA LYS A 172 1.56 -19.74 0.22
C LYS A 172 0.93 -18.55 0.96
N ILE A 173 1.33 -18.31 2.20
CA ILE A 173 0.88 -17.13 2.97
C ILE A 173 1.30 -15.84 2.25
N VAL A 174 2.53 -15.75 1.73
CA VAL A 174 2.95 -14.59 0.94
C VAL A 174 2.07 -14.38 -0.28
N ILE A 175 1.85 -15.44 -1.07
CA ILE A 175 1.03 -15.38 -2.28
C ILE A 175 -0.39 -14.89 -1.97
N ASP A 176 -1.04 -15.47 -0.95
CA ASP A 176 -2.42 -15.15 -0.62
C ASP A 176 -2.57 -13.73 -0.07
N ASN A 177 -1.64 -13.24 0.74
CA ASN A 177 -1.70 -11.87 1.27
C ASN A 177 -1.29 -10.82 0.23
N VAL A 178 -0.42 -11.16 -0.74
CA VAL A 178 -0.17 -10.28 -1.89
C VAL A 178 -1.43 -10.15 -2.76
N LYS A 179 -2.18 -11.24 -2.98
CA LYS A 179 -3.49 -11.17 -3.66
C LYS A 179 -4.46 -10.26 -2.90
N GLU A 180 -4.54 -10.40 -1.58
CA GLU A 180 -5.44 -9.57 -0.77
C GLU A 180 -5.09 -8.09 -0.85
N ILE A 181 -3.81 -7.72 -0.70
CA ILE A 181 -3.34 -6.33 -0.84
C ILE A 181 -3.73 -5.74 -2.21
N ILE A 182 -3.58 -6.53 -3.28
CA ILE A 182 -3.97 -6.13 -4.64
C ILE A 182 -5.49 -5.95 -4.75
N ALA A 183 -6.28 -6.90 -4.27
CA ALA A 183 -7.73 -6.83 -4.32
C ALA A 183 -8.28 -5.61 -3.54
N VAL A 184 -7.72 -5.33 -2.36
CA VAL A 184 -8.06 -4.15 -1.55
C VAL A 184 -7.71 -2.85 -2.28
N ALA A 185 -6.57 -2.82 -2.97
CA ALA A 185 -6.16 -1.67 -3.78
C ALA A 185 -7.12 -1.43 -4.95
N GLU A 186 -7.48 -2.48 -5.69
CA GLU A 186 -8.42 -2.40 -6.82
C GLU A 186 -9.80 -1.93 -6.37
N LYS A 187 -10.34 -2.45 -5.26
CA LYS A 187 -11.59 -1.97 -4.63
C LYS A 187 -11.50 -0.50 -4.17
N SER A 188 -10.29 0.00 -3.95
CA SER A 188 -10.01 1.40 -3.60
C SER A 188 -9.73 2.29 -4.82
N ASP A 189 -10.09 1.83 -6.02
CA ASP A 189 -9.90 2.51 -7.30
C ASP A 189 -8.42 2.77 -7.66
N VAL A 190 -7.50 1.98 -7.09
CA VAL A 190 -6.07 2.10 -7.37
C VAL A 190 -5.73 1.37 -8.66
N LYS A 191 -5.25 2.13 -9.65
CA LYS A 191 -4.74 1.56 -10.90
C LYS A 191 -3.34 0.97 -10.69
N LEU A 192 -3.21 -0.31 -10.99
CA LEU A 192 -1.94 -1.05 -10.98
C LEU A 192 -1.28 -0.97 -12.35
N ALA A 193 0.05 -0.88 -12.37
CA ALA A 193 0.79 -0.93 -13.62
C ALA A 193 0.92 -2.37 -14.10
N ALA A 194 0.95 -2.55 -15.42
CA ALA A 194 1.41 -3.78 -16.02
C ALA A 194 2.95 -3.77 -16.07
N GLY A 195 3.57 -4.94 -15.90
CA GLY A 195 5.00 -5.12 -16.10
C GLY A 195 5.29 -6.00 -17.31
N ALA A 196 6.53 -5.92 -17.81
CA ALA A 196 7.00 -6.82 -18.87
C ALA A 196 7.52 -8.13 -18.24
N PRO A 197 6.94 -9.30 -18.55
CA PRO A 197 7.36 -10.56 -17.92
C PRO A 197 8.79 -10.99 -18.31
N GLY A 198 9.31 -10.48 -19.42
CA GLY A 198 10.60 -10.91 -19.97
C GLY A 198 10.51 -12.26 -20.68
N GLN A 199 11.66 -12.76 -21.13
CA GLN A 199 11.78 -14.00 -21.89
C GLN A 199 12.06 -15.20 -20.98
N GLU A 200 11.94 -16.41 -21.53
CA GLU A 200 12.30 -17.65 -20.85
C GLU A 200 13.75 -17.60 -20.34
N VAL A 201 13.99 -18.20 -19.16
CA VAL A 201 15.34 -18.41 -18.62
C VAL A 201 15.62 -19.91 -18.53
N THR A 202 16.53 -20.38 -19.37
CA THR A 202 16.80 -21.81 -19.56
C THR A 202 17.84 -22.38 -18.59
N ALA A 203 17.56 -23.55 -18.02
CA ALA A 203 18.45 -24.36 -17.20
C ALA A 203 19.38 -25.26 -18.05
N GLY A 204 20.11 -24.66 -18.99
CA GLY A 204 20.99 -25.39 -19.91
C GLY A 204 22.27 -25.95 -19.28
N ALA A 205 22.75 -25.34 -18.20
CA ALA A 205 23.99 -25.73 -17.51
C ALA A 205 24.00 -25.27 -16.05
N GLN A 206 24.86 -25.89 -15.22
CA GLN A 206 25.10 -25.50 -13.83
C GLN A 206 25.66 -24.07 -13.65
N THR A 207 26.18 -23.47 -14.72
CA THR A 207 26.65 -22.07 -14.72
C THR A 207 25.56 -21.06 -15.09
N ASN A 208 24.30 -21.49 -15.26
CA ASN A 208 23.17 -20.61 -15.55
C ASN A 208 22.41 -20.21 -14.28
N ALA A 209 21.68 -19.11 -14.34
CA ALA A 209 20.94 -18.56 -13.20
C ALA A 209 19.99 -19.58 -12.52
N PRO A 210 19.23 -20.44 -13.23
CA PRO A 210 18.31 -21.36 -12.56
C PRO A 210 18.99 -22.42 -11.68
N ALA A 211 20.27 -22.74 -11.92
CA ALA A 211 21.02 -23.68 -11.09
C ALA A 211 21.17 -23.17 -9.65
N ILE A 212 21.25 -21.84 -9.46
CA ILE A 212 21.31 -21.20 -8.13
C ILE A 212 19.97 -21.35 -7.38
N LEU A 213 18.85 -21.29 -8.10
CA LEU A 213 17.53 -21.36 -7.48
C LEU A 213 17.12 -22.80 -7.14
N GLY A 214 17.39 -23.77 -8.01
CA GLY A 214 16.81 -25.12 -7.90
C GLY A 214 17.71 -26.27 -8.37
N GLY A 215 19.02 -26.02 -8.51
CA GLY A 215 20.00 -27.03 -8.89
C GLY A 215 21.23 -26.99 -7.99
N THR A 216 22.38 -27.37 -8.55
CA THR A 216 23.71 -27.28 -7.96
C THR A 216 24.53 -26.35 -8.83
N ALA A 217 24.72 -25.12 -8.37
CA ALA A 217 25.41 -24.08 -9.13
C ALA A 217 26.92 -24.36 -9.20
N SER A 218 27.50 -24.16 -10.38
CA SER A 218 28.96 -24.15 -10.58
C SER A 218 29.49 -22.73 -10.69
N ASP A 219 30.82 -22.58 -10.74
CA ASP A 219 31.50 -21.30 -10.87
C ASP A 219 30.93 -20.45 -12.03
N ASN A 220 30.81 -19.14 -11.80
CA ASN A 220 30.25 -18.14 -12.71
C ASN A 220 28.72 -18.18 -12.88
N ALA A 221 27.99 -18.96 -12.08
CA ALA A 221 26.53 -18.86 -12.05
C ALA A 221 26.07 -17.54 -11.40
N GLY A 222 26.80 -17.05 -10.39
CA GLY A 222 26.46 -15.86 -9.61
C GLY A 222 26.27 -14.60 -10.46
N PRO A 223 27.22 -14.24 -11.36
CA PRO A 223 27.08 -13.11 -12.26
C PRO A 223 25.84 -13.19 -13.16
N LYS A 224 25.56 -14.36 -13.76
CA LYS A 224 24.37 -14.54 -14.61
C LYS A 224 23.07 -14.44 -13.82
N PHE A 225 23.07 -14.94 -12.58
CA PHE A 225 21.93 -14.78 -11.68
C PHE A 225 21.68 -13.33 -11.32
N ALA A 226 22.71 -12.57 -10.99
CA ALA A 226 22.60 -11.13 -10.74
C ALA A 226 22.11 -10.37 -11.99
N GLU A 227 22.58 -10.76 -13.18
CA GLU A 227 22.14 -10.21 -14.45
C GLU A 227 20.64 -10.43 -14.67
N GLU A 228 20.14 -11.66 -14.49
CA GLU A 228 18.71 -11.97 -14.62
C GLU A 228 17.85 -11.19 -13.61
N VAL A 229 18.29 -11.07 -12.36
CA VAL A 229 17.59 -10.25 -11.35
C VAL A 229 17.55 -8.77 -11.75
N SER A 230 18.63 -8.24 -12.34
CA SER A 230 18.69 -6.84 -12.74
C SER A 230 17.65 -6.48 -13.80
N LYS A 231 17.44 -7.38 -14.79
CA LYS A 231 16.51 -7.23 -15.91
C LYS A 231 15.04 -7.28 -15.50
N ALA A 232 14.72 -7.96 -14.40
CA ALA A 232 13.33 -8.23 -14.03
C ALA A 232 12.51 -6.96 -13.77
N ASP A 233 11.33 -6.92 -14.37
CA ASP A 233 10.33 -5.91 -14.11
C ASP A 233 9.61 -6.20 -12.77
N PRO A 234 9.69 -5.30 -11.78
CA PRO A 234 9.07 -5.52 -10.48
C PRO A 234 7.54 -5.68 -10.52
N TRP A 235 6.85 -5.00 -11.44
CA TRP A 235 5.39 -5.12 -11.58
C TRP A 235 5.01 -6.47 -12.15
N ALA A 236 5.79 -6.99 -13.11
CA ALA A 236 5.58 -8.33 -13.62
C ALA A 236 5.82 -9.39 -12.54
N MET A 237 6.83 -9.21 -11.68
CA MET A 237 7.11 -10.12 -10.57
C MET A 237 5.92 -10.21 -9.60
N ILE A 238 5.27 -9.09 -9.25
CA ILE A 238 4.07 -9.10 -8.41
C ILE A 238 2.90 -9.84 -9.08
N ASP A 239 2.73 -9.67 -10.39
CA ASP A 239 1.74 -10.43 -11.15
C ASP A 239 2.05 -11.94 -11.16
N LYS A 240 3.32 -12.34 -11.27
CA LYS A 240 3.71 -13.75 -11.15
C LYS A 240 3.47 -14.30 -9.74
N ILE A 241 3.79 -13.54 -8.69
CA ILE A 241 3.56 -13.94 -7.29
C ILE A 241 2.06 -14.16 -7.05
N LYS A 242 1.21 -13.17 -7.39
CA LYS A 242 -0.23 -13.27 -7.11
C LYS A 242 -0.89 -14.43 -7.85
N ASN A 243 -0.36 -14.86 -8.99
CA ASN A 243 -0.95 -15.93 -9.80
C ASN A 243 -0.31 -17.32 -9.55
N SER A 244 0.68 -17.39 -8.66
CA SER A 244 1.43 -18.62 -8.43
C SER A 244 0.78 -19.59 -7.45
N LYS A 245 1.27 -20.83 -7.48
CA LYS A 245 0.92 -21.92 -6.56
C LYS A 245 2.17 -22.35 -5.78
N THR A 246 2.04 -23.35 -4.92
CA THR A 246 3.18 -23.96 -4.23
C THR A 246 3.19 -25.48 -4.41
N LYS A 247 4.38 -26.07 -4.33
CA LYS A 247 4.62 -27.51 -4.27
C LYS A 247 5.32 -27.87 -2.96
N SER A 248 5.10 -29.09 -2.46
CA SER A 248 5.79 -29.60 -1.27
C SER A 248 6.15 -31.07 -1.48
N GLY A 249 7.41 -31.43 -1.25
CA GLY A 249 7.90 -32.81 -1.39
C GLY A 249 8.02 -33.32 -2.83
N VAL A 250 7.83 -32.47 -3.83
CA VAL A 250 7.91 -32.81 -5.26
C VAL A 250 8.90 -31.87 -5.94
N ALA A 251 9.64 -32.37 -6.94
CA ALA A 251 10.54 -31.54 -7.74
C ALA A 251 9.77 -30.46 -8.50
N ALA A 252 10.38 -29.29 -8.62
CA ALA A 252 9.90 -28.26 -9.55
C ALA A 252 10.07 -28.76 -11.00
N ALA A 253 9.08 -28.49 -11.83
CA ALA A 253 9.10 -28.79 -13.25
C ALA A 253 9.51 -27.56 -14.06
N ASN A 254 9.91 -27.78 -15.30
CA ASN A 254 10.16 -26.67 -16.22
C ASN A 254 8.90 -25.84 -16.39
N ASN A 255 9.06 -24.51 -16.31
CA ASN A 255 8.00 -23.52 -16.53
C ASN A 255 6.85 -23.55 -15.51
N ASP A 256 7.09 -24.18 -14.34
CA ASP A 256 6.25 -24.01 -13.16
C ASP A 256 6.10 -22.53 -12.76
N SER A 257 5.03 -22.20 -12.02
CA SER A 257 4.82 -20.84 -11.54
C SER A 257 5.81 -20.44 -10.44
N ALA A 258 6.03 -19.14 -10.24
CA ALA A 258 7.06 -18.61 -9.33
C ALA A 258 7.09 -19.25 -7.91
N GLY A 259 5.92 -19.47 -7.29
CA GLY A 259 5.84 -20.13 -5.98
C GLY A 259 6.21 -21.61 -6.04
N GLU A 260 5.87 -22.33 -7.11
CA GLU A 260 6.25 -23.73 -7.31
C GLU A 260 7.75 -23.85 -7.57
N LEU A 261 8.34 -22.91 -8.31
CA LEU A 261 9.79 -22.81 -8.49
C LEU A 261 10.52 -22.51 -7.15
N ALA A 262 9.91 -21.72 -6.26
CA ALA A 262 10.50 -21.39 -4.97
C ALA A 262 10.47 -22.56 -3.97
N THR A 263 9.42 -23.39 -4.01
CA THR A 263 9.14 -24.41 -2.99
C THR A 263 9.31 -25.84 -3.48
N GLY A 264 9.43 -26.06 -4.79
CA GLY A 264 9.70 -27.37 -5.36
C GLY A 264 11.13 -27.83 -5.07
N ASN A 265 11.30 -29.14 -4.88
CA ASN A 265 12.61 -29.76 -4.73
C ASN A 265 13.44 -29.57 -6.01
N ASN A 266 14.75 -29.75 -5.87
CA ASN A 266 15.67 -29.61 -7.00
C ASN A 266 15.34 -30.57 -8.14
N ASN A 267 15.57 -30.10 -9.36
CA ASN A 267 15.33 -30.86 -10.58
C ASN A 267 16.64 -31.09 -11.33
N GLY A 268 17.48 -31.98 -10.80
CA GLY A 268 18.82 -32.21 -11.31
C GLY A 268 19.76 -31.01 -11.09
N ASN A 269 21.00 -31.14 -11.55
CA ASN A 269 22.06 -30.19 -11.22
C ASN A 269 21.87 -28.82 -11.90
N ASN A 270 21.28 -28.76 -13.08
CA ASN A 270 21.08 -27.48 -13.78
C ASN A 270 19.89 -26.68 -13.23
N GLY A 271 19.04 -27.28 -12.40
CA GLY A 271 17.76 -26.72 -11.99
C GLY A 271 16.69 -26.87 -13.08
N PHE A 272 15.82 -25.88 -13.19
CA PHE A 272 14.62 -25.92 -14.04
C PHE A 272 14.49 -24.65 -14.90
N ASN A 273 13.80 -24.74 -16.03
CA ASN A 273 13.48 -23.55 -16.81
C ASN A 273 12.43 -22.71 -16.08
N ALA A 274 12.57 -21.39 -16.17
CA ALA A 274 11.51 -20.46 -15.82
C ALA A 274 10.88 -19.91 -17.11
N ALA A 275 9.54 -19.97 -17.21
CA ALA A 275 8.81 -19.57 -18.40
C ALA A 275 9.10 -18.10 -18.79
N THR A 276 9.36 -17.26 -17.80
CA THR A 276 9.72 -15.85 -17.98
C THR A 276 10.75 -15.44 -16.94
N ASN A 277 11.55 -14.41 -17.24
CA ASN A 277 12.49 -13.80 -16.30
C ASN A 277 11.77 -13.33 -15.01
N ALA A 278 10.54 -12.80 -15.12
CA ALA A 278 9.73 -12.45 -13.96
C ALA A 278 9.35 -13.66 -13.09
N ASP A 279 9.08 -14.84 -13.68
CA ASP A 279 8.80 -16.06 -12.89
C ASP A 279 10.04 -16.48 -12.09
N LEU A 280 11.22 -16.46 -12.70
CA LEU A 280 12.49 -16.78 -12.03
C LEU A 280 12.73 -15.83 -10.86
N VAL A 281 12.65 -14.52 -11.10
CA VAL A 281 13.04 -13.52 -10.10
C VAL A 281 11.99 -13.36 -9.01
N ALA A 282 10.71 -13.59 -9.32
CA ALA A 282 9.67 -13.75 -8.31
C ALA A 282 9.94 -14.96 -7.41
N ALA A 283 10.34 -16.10 -7.97
CA ALA A 283 10.69 -17.29 -7.19
C ALA A 283 11.90 -17.07 -6.28
N ILE A 284 12.92 -16.36 -6.79
CA ILE A 284 14.08 -15.93 -6.01
C ILE A 284 13.64 -15.06 -4.84
N ALA A 285 12.79 -14.06 -5.08
CA ALA A 285 12.30 -13.18 -4.03
C ALA A 285 11.48 -13.94 -2.98
N LEU A 286 10.56 -14.83 -3.40
CA LEU A 286 9.78 -15.66 -2.48
C LEU A 286 10.70 -16.49 -1.58
N LYS A 287 11.67 -17.21 -2.18
CA LYS A 287 12.65 -18.01 -1.43
C LYS A 287 13.50 -17.17 -0.47
N ALA A 288 13.86 -15.96 -0.88
CA ALA A 288 14.70 -15.05 -0.09
C ALA A 288 13.94 -14.31 1.03
N MET A 289 12.60 -14.26 1.01
CA MET A 289 11.78 -13.61 2.06
C MET A 289 11.28 -14.60 3.12
N THR A 290 11.01 -15.86 2.74
CA THR A 290 10.40 -16.87 3.61
C THR A 290 11.42 -17.78 4.28
N ARG A 291 10.98 -18.66 5.19
CA ARG A 291 11.86 -19.61 5.89
C ARG A 291 12.45 -20.71 5.00
N ASP A 292 13.49 -21.34 5.55
CA ASP A 292 14.12 -22.61 5.13
C ASP A 292 14.86 -22.61 3.79
N GLY A 293 14.45 -21.80 2.83
CA GLY A 293 15.04 -21.79 1.50
C GLY A 293 16.51 -21.39 1.50
N LYS A 294 17.32 -22.06 0.68
CA LYS A 294 18.73 -21.73 0.45
C LYS A 294 19.03 -21.76 -1.04
N PHE A 295 19.89 -20.87 -1.49
CA PHE A 295 20.41 -20.86 -2.84
C PHE A 295 21.64 -21.75 -2.95
N SER A 296 21.84 -22.38 -4.12
CA SER A 296 23.13 -23.01 -4.42
C SER A 296 24.11 -21.94 -4.88
N SER A 297 25.36 -22.01 -4.45
CA SER A 297 26.41 -21.09 -4.91
C SER A 297 27.80 -21.73 -4.82
N ALA A 298 28.61 -21.51 -5.85
CA ALA A 298 30.05 -21.69 -5.75
C ALA A 298 30.65 -20.71 -4.72
N ASN A 299 31.82 -21.06 -4.17
CA ASN A 299 32.48 -20.27 -3.11
C ASN A 299 32.72 -18.81 -3.52
N ASP A 300 33.15 -18.59 -4.75
CA ASP A 300 33.46 -17.25 -5.26
C ASP A 300 32.20 -16.44 -5.63
N ASP A 301 31.04 -17.09 -5.73
CA ASP A 301 29.77 -16.48 -6.14
C ASP A 301 28.86 -16.10 -4.95
N VAL A 302 29.23 -16.47 -3.70
CA VAL A 302 28.42 -16.24 -2.48
C VAL A 302 27.95 -14.80 -2.34
N GLY A 303 28.84 -13.83 -2.60
CA GLY A 303 28.53 -12.41 -2.50
C GLY A 303 27.54 -11.94 -3.58
N ALA A 304 27.72 -12.43 -4.81
CA ALA A 304 26.85 -12.10 -5.94
C ALA A 304 25.43 -12.64 -5.74
N VAL A 305 25.31 -13.89 -5.27
CA VAL A 305 24.02 -14.53 -4.96
C VAL A 305 23.28 -13.77 -3.86
N LYS A 306 23.96 -13.39 -2.78
CA LYS A 306 23.35 -12.57 -1.71
C LYS A 306 22.84 -11.23 -2.23
N ALA A 307 23.68 -10.49 -2.95
CA ALA A 307 23.31 -9.19 -3.50
C ALA A 307 22.12 -9.28 -4.47
N ALA A 308 22.12 -10.30 -5.34
CA ALA A 308 21.03 -10.54 -6.27
C ALA A 308 19.73 -10.93 -5.55
N ALA A 309 19.78 -11.82 -4.56
CA ALA A 309 18.61 -12.17 -3.75
C ALA A 309 18.04 -10.93 -3.04
N THR A 310 18.90 -10.11 -2.42
CA THR A 310 18.50 -8.83 -1.79
C THR A 310 17.81 -7.89 -2.79
N ASN A 311 18.33 -7.78 -4.01
CA ASN A 311 17.73 -6.94 -5.06
C ASN A 311 16.33 -7.47 -5.45
N ALA A 312 16.19 -8.78 -5.65
CA ALA A 312 14.90 -9.40 -5.95
C ALA A 312 13.85 -9.11 -4.86
N VAL A 313 14.23 -9.24 -3.58
CA VAL A 313 13.36 -8.89 -2.45
C VAL A 313 12.96 -7.42 -2.48
N ASN A 314 13.92 -6.50 -2.64
CA ASN A 314 13.62 -5.07 -2.67
C ASN A 314 12.73 -4.67 -3.86
N LYS A 315 12.84 -5.32 -5.03
CA LYS A 315 11.93 -5.10 -6.16
C LYS A 315 10.49 -5.46 -5.80
N VAL A 316 10.25 -6.63 -5.20
CA VAL A 316 8.91 -7.05 -4.74
C VAL A 316 8.36 -6.07 -3.69
N LEU A 317 9.14 -5.82 -2.64
CA LEU A 317 8.71 -4.94 -1.54
C LEU A 317 8.45 -3.51 -2.02
N GLY A 318 9.26 -3.00 -2.95
CA GLY A 318 9.07 -1.68 -3.53
C GLY A 318 7.70 -1.53 -4.21
N VAL A 319 7.24 -2.55 -4.94
CA VAL A 319 5.91 -2.52 -5.56
C VAL A 319 4.80 -2.66 -4.52
N ILE A 320 4.93 -3.57 -3.55
CA ILE A 320 3.96 -3.70 -2.44
C ILE A 320 3.82 -2.36 -1.70
N ASN A 321 4.94 -1.68 -1.41
CA ASN A 321 4.96 -0.37 -0.76
C ASN A 321 4.22 0.68 -1.60
N ILE A 322 4.43 0.71 -2.92
CA ILE A 322 3.70 1.62 -3.82
C ILE A 322 2.19 1.35 -3.78
N ILE A 323 1.78 0.08 -3.82
CA ILE A 323 0.36 -0.31 -3.80
C ILE A 323 -0.28 0.17 -2.50
N ILE A 324 0.30 -0.17 -1.34
CA ILE A 324 -0.21 0.24 -0.03
C ILE A 324 -0.30 1.77 0.07
N ARG A 325 0.74 2.48 -0.34
CA ARG A 325 0.76 3.95 -0.30
C ARG A 325 -0.39 4.56 -1.11
N LYS A 326 -0.62 4.06 -2.34
CA LYS A 326 -1.70 4.55 -3.21
C LYS A 326 -3.07 4.22 -2.61
N THR A 327 -3.25 3.02 -2.07
CA THR A 327 -4.49 2.60 -1.41
C THR A 327 -4.83 3.48 -0.22
N VAL A 328 -3.84 3.73 0.65
CA VAL A 328 -4.03 4.62 1.81
C VAL A 328 -4.36 6.04 1.37
N SER A 329 -3.60 6.58 0.42
CA SER A 329 -3.82 7.94 -0.08
C SER A 329 -5.21 8.11 -0.69
N SER A 330 -5.66 7.15 -1.52
CA SER A 330 -6.99 7.16 -2.12
C SER A 330 -8.10 7.21 -1.07
N ASN A 331 -7.99 6.38 -0.03
CA ASN A 331 -9.00 6.34 1.03
C ASN A 331 -9.00 7.60 1.90
N LEU A 332 -7.82 8.13 2.26
CA LEU A 332 -7.73 9.41 2.98
C LEU A 332 -8.27 10.58 2.14
N ASP A 333 -8.05 10.58 0.83
CA ASP A 333 -8.63 11.57 -0.08
C ASP A 333 -10.16 11.47 -0.11
N LYS A 334 -10.75 10.28 -0.10
CA LYS A 334 -12.21 10.09 0.01
C LYS A 334 -12.76 10.70 1.30
N VAL A 335 -12.11 10.48 2.46
CA VAL A 335 -12.52 11.10 3.73
C VAL A 335 -12.40 12.63 3.65
N ARG A 336 -11.30 13.14 3.10
CA ARG A 336 -11.09 14.58 2.92
C ARG A 336 -12.19 15.21 2.06
N GLU A 337 -12.57 14.56 0.96
CA GLU A 337 -13.64 15.04 0.10
C GLU A 337 -15.00 15.01 0.81
N ALA A 338 -15.27 14.04 1.68
CA ALA A 338 -16.48 14.05 2.50
C ALA A 338 -16.49 15.26 3.46
N VAL A 339 -15.36 15.55 4.10
CA VAL A 339 -15.24 16.65 5.08
C VAL A 339 -15.44 18.02 4.47
N LYS A 340 -14.96 18.22 3.23
CA LYS A 340 -15.24 19.45 2.46
C LYS A 340 -16.73 19.71 2.25
N ARG A 341 -17.58 18.69 2.37
CA ARG A 341 -19.03 18.78 2.14
C ARG A 341 -19.83 18.97 3.43
N ILE A 342 -19.18 19.12 4.60
CA ILE A 342 -19.86 19.46 5.84
C ILE A 342 -20.55 20.82 5.67
N LYS A 343 -21.85 20.89 5.99
CA LYS A 343 -22.66 22.10 5.87
C LYS A 343 -23.06 22.63 7.23
N TYR A 344 -23.29 23.94 7.31
CA TYR A 344 -23.93 24.57 8.45
C TYR A 344 -25.41 24.17 8.49
N SER A 345 -25.94 23.88 9.68
CA SER A 345 -27.36 23.64 9.91
C SER A 345 -28.06 24.96 10.20
N ASP A 346 -28.70 25.55 9.20
CA ASP A 346 -29.59 26.69 9.38
C ASP A 346 -30.88 26.23 10.08
N THR A 347 -30.86 26.19 11.41
CA THR A 347 -32.07 26.09 12.24
C THR A 347 -32.56 27.49 12.58
N SER A 348 -32.94 28.26 11.55
CA SER A 348 -33.88 29.38 11.70
C SER A 348 -35.28 28.82 11.46
N GLY A 349 -36.03 28.58 12.53
CA GLY A 349 -37.42 28.15 12.43
C GLY A 349 -38.27 29.23 11.76
N SER A 350 -38.78 28.93 10.56
CA SER A 350 -39.99 29.49 9.97
C SER A 350 -40.30 28.71 8.69
N GLU A 351 -40.82 27.49 8.83
CA GLU A 351 -41.80 27.01 7.85
C GLU A 351 -43.09 27.82 8.10
N ALA A 352 -43.14 29.04 7.57
CA ALA A 352 -44.41 29.67 7.30
C ALA A 352 -45.03 28.89 6.14
N SER A 353 -45.97 28.01 6.48
CA SER A 353 -46.90 27.41 5.54
C SER A 353 -47.38 28.48 4.56
N GLN A 354 -46.93 28.40 3.31
CA GLN A 354 -47.61 29.07 2.21
C GLN A 354 -48.89 28.28 1.97
N SER A 355 -49.92 28.62 2.76
CA SER A 355 -51.30 28.33 2.39
C SER A 355 -51.60 29.17 1.16
N ASP A 356 -51.63 28.52 0.01
CA ASP A 356 -52.21 29.06 -1.22
C ASP A 356 -53.64 29.52 -0.94
N THR A 357 -53.81 30.81 -0.69
CA THR A 357 -55.12 31.46 -0.72
C THR A 357 -55.27 32.02 -2.12
N THR A 358 -55.84 31.20 -3.01
CA THR A 358 -56.23 31.63 -4.35
C THR A 358 -57.36 32.66 -4.21
N GLN A 359 -57.00 33.94 -4.32
CA GLN A 359 -57.98 35.03 -4.42
C GLN A 359 -58.41 35.16 -5.89
N THR A 360 -59.70 34.95 -6.08
CA THR A 360 -60.54 35.11 -7.26
C THR A 360 -60.24 36.40 -8.04
N ILE A 361 -59.98 36.28 -9.34
CA ILE A 361 -60.18 37.39 -10.29
C ILE A 361 -61.44 37.07 -11.08
N ALA A 362 -62.52 37.76 -10.72
CA ALA A 362 -63.68 37.93 -11.58
C ALA A 362 -63.32 38.91 -12.70
N THR A 363 -63.66 38.58 -13.94
CA THR A 363 -63.70 39.56 -15.03
C THR A 363 -65.02 39.41 -15.75
N LYS A 364 -65.73 40.54 -15.85
CA LYS A 364 -66.91 40.75 -16.68
C LYS A 364 -66.56 40.67 -18.17
#